data_AF-A0A1G7FD37-F1
#
_entry.id   AF-A0A1G7FD37-F1
#
_cell.length_a   1.000
_cell.length_b   1.000
_cell.length_c   1.000
_cell.angle_alpha   90.00
_cell.angle_beta   90.00
_cell.angle_gamma   90.00
#
_symmetry.space_group_name_H-M   'P 1'
#
loop_
_entity.id
_entity.type
_entity.pdbx_description
1 polymer ?
#
loop_
_entity_poly.entity_id
_entity_poly.type
_entity_poly.pdbx_seq_one_letter_code
_entity_poly.pdbx_strand_id
1 'polypeptide(L)'
;MRSFGVQRLVMSVGVVLTGLGVAMSPSAAQAADGVTSAQIAAFETATAAQSDQGDVQAAQTLIQFEALSDEEKERFVKLINDPYIYRQIFEASERASEAGAQSRIALAEGDVVVEVTSEEGVTETPAAEDQVSAAASTVTRWASHTHTDKLLGVKISATKVTTNYQTKGKNTTKVLPGTAQSYEYIPGCSLSHGVVDEWISAEPADNAQTETIWTADCAGSSWDGRQRVWGDYRGYVGGYIKVFN
;
A
#
# COMPACT_ATOMS: atom_id res chain seq x y z
N MET A 1 79.49 -1.13 -35.67
CA MET A 1 78.96 -2.52 -35.59
C MET A 1 77.63 -2.52 -36.35
N ARG A 2 77.67 -2.87 -37.64
CA ARG A 2 77.27 -4.16 -38.25
C ARG A 2 75.75 -4.41 -38.25
N SER A 3 75.22 -4.26 -39.46
CA SER A 3 74.02 -4.87 -40.06
C SER A 3 73.72 -6.32 -39.62
N PHE A 4 72.44 -6.70 -39.65
CA PHE A 4 71.78 -7.89 -40.22
C PHE A 4 70.36 -7.91 -39.60
N GLY A 5 69.22 -7.79 -40.31
CA GLY A 5 68.76 -8.62 -41.41
C GLY A 5 67.93 -9.79 -40.85
N VAL A 6 66.65 -9.90 -41.25
CA VAL A 6 65.93 -11.12 -41.70
C VAL A 6 64.40 -10.90 -41.68
N GLN A 7 63.81 -11.01 -42.87
CA GLN A 7 62.38 -11.22 -43.13
C GLN A 7 61.90 -12.56 -42.56
N ARG A 8 60.65 -12.64 -42.08
CA ARG A 8 59.82 -13.83 -42.30
C ARG A 8 58.36 -13.46 -42.61
N LEU A 9 57.87 -14.25 -43.56
CA LEU A 9 56.61 -14.26 -44.30
C LEU A 9 55.66 -15.29 -43.64
N VAL A 10 54.35 -15.21 -43.98
CA VAL A 10 53.26 -16.23 -43.88
C VAL A 10 52.82 -16.61 -42.44
N MET A 11 51.56 -16.83 -42.07
CA MET A 11 50.35 -17.23 -42.78
C MET A 11 49.08 -16.57 -42.22
N SER A 12 48.23 -16.13 -43.13
CA SER A 12 46.79 -15.97 -42.96
C SER A 12 46.12 -17.31 -42.67
N VAL A 13 45.38 -17.39 -41.56
CA VAL A 13 44.28 -18.34 -41.38
C VAL A 13 43.01 -17.50 -41.24
N GLY A 14 42.21 -17.50 -42.29
CA GLY A 14 40.85 -17.00 -42.26
C GLY A 14 39.99 -17.97 -41.45
N VAL A 15 39.27 -17.45 -40.46
CA VAL A 15 38.11 -18.14 -39.90
C VAL A 15 36.88 -17.48 -40.53
N VAL A 16 36.32 -18.18 -41.51
CA VAL A 16 34.96 -17.93 -41.98
C VAL A 16 34.02 -18.42 -40.88
N LEU A 17 33.50 -17.50 -40.06
CA LEU A 17 32.33 -17.77 -39.21
C LEU A 17 31.09 -17.70 -40.09
N THR A 18 30.83 -18.78 -40.82
CA THR A 18 29.50 -19.12 -41.29
C THR A 18 28.73 -19.79 -40.17
N GLY A 19 27.56 -19.26 -39.86
CA GLY A 19 26.48 -20.03 -39.23
C GLY A 19 26.22 -19.70 -37.78
N LEU A 20 25.25 -18.81 -37.55
CA LEU A 20 23.93 -19.17 -37.02
C LEU A 20 23.18 -17.85 -36.85
N GLY A 21 22.49 -17.44 -37.90
CA GLY A 21 21.38 -16.51 -37.73
C GLY A 21 20.36 -17.22 -36.86
N VAL A 22 20.35 -16.90 -35.57
CA VAL A 22 19.23 -17.22 -34.70
C VAL A 22 18.07 -16.42 -35.27
N ALA A 23 17.23 -17.09 -36.07
CA ALA A 23 15.91 -16.58 -36.37
C ALA A 23 15.19 -16.50 -35.02
N MET A 24 15.17 -15.31 -34.42
CA MET A 24 14.28 -15.02 -33.31
C MET A 24 12.87 -15.18 -33.86
N SER A 25 12.26 -16.33 -33.59
CA SER A 25 10.88 -16.62 -33.95
C SER A 25 9.99 -15.54 -33.31
N PRO A 26 9.16 -14.80 -34.07
CA PRO A 26 8.22 -13.82 -33.53
C PRO A 26 7.15 -14.41 -32.59
N SER A 27 7.11 -15.74 -32.48
CA SER A 27 6.16 -16.50 -31.67
C SER A 27 6.29 -16.28 -30.16
N ALA A 28 7.45 -15.85 -29.65
CA ALA A 28 7.64 -15.57 -28.22
C ALA A 28 7.05 -14.21 -27.81
N ALA A 29 7.09 -13.21 -28.69
CA ALA A 29 6.46 -11.90 -28.44
C ALA A 29 4.93 -12.01 -28.47
N GLN A 30 4.37 -12.72 -29.47
CA GLN A 30 2.91 -12.91 -29.57
C GLN A 30 2.31 -13.72 -28.41
N ALA A 31 3.05 -14.65 -27.82
CA ALA A 31 2.59 -15.41 -26.65
C ALA A 31 2.61 -14.55 -25.37
N ALA A 32 3.61 -13.68 -25.22
CA ALA A 32 3.70 -12.75 -24.08
C ALA A 32 2.59 -11.67 -24.15
N ASP A 33 2.36 -11.10 -25.33
CA ASP A 33 1.31 -10.10 -25.56
C ASP A 33 -0.09 -10.67 -25.25
N GLY A 34 -0.34 -11.93 -25.62
CA GLY A 34 -1.60 -12.63 -25.33
C GLY A 34 -1.85 -12.84 -23.84
N VAL A 35 -0.81 -13.15 -23.05
CA VAL A 35 -0.93 -13.33 -21.59
C VAL A 35 -1.21 -12.00 -20.90
N THR A 36 -0.48 -10.92 -21.27
CA THR A 36 -0.69 -9.59 -20.68
C THR A 36 -2.09 -9.06 -20.99
N SER A 37 -2.56 -9.24 -22.22
CA SER A 37 -3.93 -8.85 -22.62
C SER A 37 -5.01 -9.57 -21.79
N ALA A 38 -4.81 -10.87 -21.54
CA ALA A 38 -5.73 -11.65 -20.70
C ALA A 38 -5.71 -11.20 -19.23
N GLN A 39 -4.54 -10.82 -18.70
CA GLN A 39 -4.41 -10.30 -17.33
C GLN A 39 -5.08 -8.93 -17.15
N ILE A 40 -4.98 -8.04 -18.16
CA ILE A 40 -5.69 -6.75 -18.18
C ILE A 40 -7.20 -6.99 -18.10
N ALA A 41 -7.74 -7.81 -19.01
CA ALA A 41 -9.17 -8.12 -19.04
C ALA A 41 -9.64 -8.80 -17.74
N ALA A 42 -8.81 -9.67 -17.15
CA ALA A 42 -9.13 -10.33 -15.89
C ALA A 42 -9.22 -9.33 -14.73
N PHE A 43 -8.28 -8.39 -14.63
CA PHE A 43 -8.32 -7.34 -13.60
C PHE A 43 -9.57 -6.46 -13.76
N GLU A 44 -9.81 -5.93 -14.97
CA GLU A 44 -10.99 -5.10 -15.27
C GLU A 44 -12.29 -5.82 -14.91
N THR A 45 -12.43 -7.09 -15.33
CA THR A 45 -13.63 -7.90 -15.08
C THR A 45 -13.84 -8.16 -13.58
N ALA A 46 -12.78 -8.51 -12.86
CA ALA A 46 -12.88 -8.81 -11.42
C ALA A 46 -13.25 -7.57 -10.61
N THR A 47 -12.61 -6.43 -10.88
CA THR A 47 -12.90 -5.16 -10.19
C THR A 47 -14.28 -4.62 -10.57
N ALA A 48 -14.69 -4.72 -11.84
CA ALA A 48 -16.05 -4.36 -12.27
C ALA A 48 -17.12 -5.20 -11.56
N ALA A 49 -16.90 -6.51 -11.41
CA ALA A 49 -17.84 -7.38 -10.70
C ALA A 49 -18.02 -7.00 -9.22
N GLN A 50 -16.99 -6.48 -8.55
CA GLN A 50 -17.10 -5.95 -7.18
C GLN A 50 -17.81 -4.59 -7.17
N SER A 51 -17.50 -3.71 -8.12
CA SER A 51 -18.20 -2.43 -8.31
C SER A 51 -19.71 -2.63 -8.52
N ASP A 52 -20.10 -3.59 -9.36
CA ASP A 52 -21.50 -3.92 -9.64
C ASP A 52 -22.26 -4.45 -8.41
N GLN A 53 -21.53 -4.97 -7.41
CA GLN A 53 -22.05 -5.38 -6.10
C GLN A 53 -22.16 -4.21 -5.11
N GLY A 54 -21.81 -2.99 -5.52
CA GLY A 54 -21.89 -1.78 -4.72
C GLY A 54 -20.60 -1.40 -3.99
N ASP A 55 -19.47 -2.06 -4.29
CA ASP A 55 -18.17 -1.67 -3.73
C ASP A 55 -17.68 -0.35 -4.37
N VAL A 56 -17.81 0.74 -3.62
CA VAL A 56 -17.40 2.08 -4.05
C VAL A 56 -15.89 2.19 -4.27
N GLN A 57 -15.07 1.45 -3.50
CA GLN A 57 -13.62 1.47 -3.66
C GLN A 57 -13.21 0.72 -4.94
N ALA A 58 -13.93 -0.34 -5.30
CA ALA A 58 -13.71 -1.06 -6.55
C ALA A 58 -14.07 -0.17 -7.75
N ALA A 59 -15.20 0.56 -7.68
CA ALA A 59 -15.58 1.52 -8.72
C ALA A 59 -14.51 2.60 -8.93
N GLN A 60 -13.93 3.14 -7.86
CA GLN A 60 -12.84 4.12 -7.94
C GLN A 60 -11.56 3.53 -8.51
N THR A 61 -11.22 2.30 -8.12
CA THR A 61 -10.05 1.57 -8.62
C THR A 61 -10.18 1.32 -10.11
N LEU A 62 -11.35 0.89 -10.58
CA LEU A 62 -11.62 0.67 -11.99
C LEU A 62 -11.47 1.97 -12.80
N ILE A 63 -12.04 3.08 -12.33
CA ILE A 63 -11.88 4.39 -12.99
C ILE A 63 -10.41 4.79 -13.09
N GLN A 64 -9.62 4.58 -12.03
CA GLN A 64 -8.19 4.89 -12.04
C GLN A 64 -7.43 3.99 -13.01
N PHE A 65 -7.76 2.70 -13.07
CA PHE A 65 -7.15 1.75 -13.99
C PHE A 65 -7.50 2.04 -15.45
N GLU A 66 -8.77 2.35 -15.74
CA GLU A 66 -9.23 2.71 -17.09
C GLU A 66 -8.59 4.00 -17.61
N ALA A 67 -8.17 4.90 -16.71
CA ALA A 67 -7.49 6.13 -17.05
C ALA A 67 -6.00 5.94 -17.42
N LEU A 68 -5.43 4.76 -17.19
CA LEU A 68 -4.07 4.42 -17.62
C LEU A 68 -4.01 4.26 -19.15
N SER A 69 -2.88 4.63 -19.74
CA SER A 69 -2.54 4.25 -21.13
C SER A 69 -2.40 2.72 -21.29
N ASP A 70 -2.46 2.22 -22.51
CA ASP A 70 -2.33 0.79 -22.78
C ASP A 70 -0.97 0.26 -22.27
N GLU A 71 0.11 1.01 -22.48
CA GLU A 71 1.44 0.67 -21.96
C GLU A 71 1.49 0.64 -20.42
N GLU A 72 0.79 1.58 -19.77
CA GLU A 72 0.68 1.60 -18.31
C GLU A 72 -0.19 0.45 -17.78
N LYS A 73 -1.27 0.07 -18.47
CA LYS A 73 -2.07 -1.11 -18.11
C LYS A 73 -1.26 -2.39 -18.18
N GLU A 74 -0.44 -2.55 -19.23
CA GLU A 74 0.49 -3.69 -19.32
C GLU A 74 1.49 -3.70 -18.17
N ARG A 75 2.05 -2.53 -17.83
CA ARG A 75 3.00 -2.38 -16.73
C ARG A 75 2.33 -2.67 -15.38
N PHE A 76 1.11 -2.17 -15.18
CA PHE A 76 0.30 -2.41 -13.99
C PHE A 76 0.09 -3.90 -13.76
N VAL A 77 -0.40 -4.64 -14.77
CA VAL A 77 -0.68 -6.06 -14.57
C VAL A 77 0.58 -6.89 -14.38
N LYS A 78 1.72 -6.48 -14.94
CA LYS A 78 3.02 -7.10 -14.65
C LYS A 78 3.42 -6.88 -13.18
N LEU A 79 3.23 -5.68 -12.65
CA LEU A 79 3.53 -5.35 -11.26
C LEU A 79 2.56 -6.04 -10.29
N ILE A 80 1.25 -5.97 -10.53
CA ILE A 80 0.25 -6.55 -9.61
C ILE A 80 0.28 -8.09 -9.57
N ASN A 81 0.95 -8.73 -10.53
CA ASN A 81 1.16 -10.19 -10.51
C ASN A 81 2.59 -10.57 -10.11
N ASP A 82 3.45 -9.61 -9.71
CA ASP A 82 4.81 -9.89 -9.27
C ASP A 82 4.86 -10.13 -7.75
N PRO A 83 5.13 -11.36 -7.26
CA PRO A 83 5.21 -11.63 -5.82
C PRO A 83 6.30 -10.84 -5.10
N TYR A 84 7.35 -10.41 -5.81
CA TYR A 84 8.44 -9.65 -5.21
C TYR A 84 8.03 -8.22 -4.84
N ILE A 85 7.06 -7.63 -5.56
CA ILE A 85 6.61 -6.27 -5.27
C ILE A 85 5.91 -6.20 -3.91
N TYR A 86 5.13 -7.23 -3.57
CA TYR A 86 4.36 -7.26 -2.33
C TYR A 86 5.25 -7.32 -1.10
N ARG A 87 6.33 -8.11 -1.16
CA ARG A 87 7.32 -8.10 -0.09
C ARG A 87 7.91 -6.70 0.13
N GLN A 88 8.22 -5.98 -0.94
CA GLN A 88 8.73 -4.61 -0.84
C GLN A 88 7.68 -3.63 -0.31
N ILE A 89 6.40 -3.80 -0.70
CA ILE A 89 5.28 -3.00 -0.17
C ILE A 89 5.14 -3.20 1.34
N PHE A 90 5.23 -4.43 1.84
CA PHE A 90 5.16 -4.71 3.29
C PHE A 90 6.34 -4.11 4.05
N GLU A 91 7.56 -4.27 3.54
CA GLU A 91 8.77 -3.64 4.11
C GLU A 91 8.70 -2.10 4.07
N ALA A 92 8.07 -1.53 3.05
CA ALA A 92 7.83 -0.08 2.96
C ALA A 92 6.75 0.38 3.94
N SER A 93 5.69 -0.39 4.14
CA SER A 93 4.63 -0.10 5.10
C SER A 93 5.17 0.04 6.53
N GLU A 94 6.07 -0.86 6.96
CA GLU A 94 6.71 -0.74 8.28
C GLU A 94 7.55 0.55 8.38
N ARG A 95 8.36 0.85 7.35
CA ARG A 95 9.20 2.06 7.33
C ARG A 95 8.38 3.34 7.32
N ALA A 96 7.26 3.38 6.62
CA ALA A 96 6.39 4.56 6.53
C ALA A 96 5.71 4.89 7.87
N SER A 97 5.69 3.93 8.80
CA SER A 97 5.13 4.09 10.14
C SER A 97 6.14 4.45 11.23
N GLU A 98 7.44 4.56 10.91
CA GLU A 98 8.44 4.97 11.89
C GLU A 98 8.26 6.45 12.28
N ALA A 99 8.57 6.79 13.54
CA ALA A 99 8.42 8.15 14.03
C ALA A 99 9.34 9.12 13.24
N GLY A 100 8.73 10.08 12.54
CA GLY A 100 9.46 11.03 11.68
C GLY A 100 9.73 10.51 10.26
N ALA A 101 9.19 9.34 9.88
CA ALA A 101 9.27 8.82 8.53
C ALA A 101 8.47 9.66 7.52
N GLN A 102 8.80 9.46 6.24
CA GLN A 102 8.02 10.02 5.15
C GLN A 102 6.68 9.29 5.09
N SER A 103 5.58 10.04 5.06
CA SER A 103 4.22 9.54 4.89
C SER A 103 3.97 8.93 3.50
N ARG A 104 4.99 8.89 2.65
CA ARG A 104 4.94 8.36 1.28
C ARG A 104 6.29 7.77 0.92
N ILE A 105 6.29 6.50 0.55
CA ILE A 105 7.48 5.78 0.07
C ILE A 105 7.22 5.33 -1.36
N ALA A 106 8.11 5.70 -2.28
CA ALA A 106 8.10 5.26 -3.66
C ALA A 106 9.06 4.08 -3.86
N LEU A 107 8.61 3.06 -4.58
CA LEU A 107 9.33 1.85 -4.97
C LEU A 107 9.24 1.71 -6.49
N ALA A 108 10.07 0.82 -7.08
CA ALA A 108 10.07 0.55 -8.52
C ALA A 108 10.04 1.82 -9.38
N GLU A 109 10.98 2.74 -9.13
CA GLU A 109 11.10 4.02 -9.86
C GLU A 109 9.89 4.96 -9.74
N GLY A 110 9.02 4.74 -8.74
CA GLY A 110 7.81 5.53 -8.53
C GLY A 110 6.53 4.86 -9.02
N ASP A 111 6.65 3.71 -9.71
CA ASP A 111 5.50 2.92 -10.16
C ASP A 111 4.71 2.38 -8.97
N VAL A 112 5.35 2.17 -7.82
CA VAL A 112 4.69 1.64 -6.63
C VAL A 112 4.84 2.65 -5.50
N VAL A 113 3.72 2.96 -4.84
CA VAL A 113 3.69 3.95 -3.76
C VAL A 113 2.94 3.38 -2.57
N VAL A 114 3.61 3.38 -1.41
CA VAL A 114 2.97 3.19 -0.11
C VAL A 114 2.76 4.54 0.51
N GLU A 115 1.51 4.86 0.83
CA GLU A 115 1.10 6.14 1.40
C GLU A 115 0.43 5.93 2.75
N VAL A 116 0.79 6.77 3.71
CA VAL A 116 0.22 6.81 5.04
C VAL A 116 -0.49 8.14 5.22
N THR A 117 -1.78 8.09 5.54
CA THR A 117 -2.57 9.27 5.84
C THR A 117 -3.14 9.16 7.24
N SER A 118 -3.28 10.31 7.91
CA SER A 118 -3.86 10.40 9.23
C SER A 118 -4.88 11.52 9.24
N GLU A 119 -6.02 11.26 9.85
CA GLU A 119 -7.17 12.16 9.85
C GLU A 119 -7.73 12.25 11.27
N GLU A 120 -8.37 13.36 11.59
CA GLU A 120 -9.00 13.59 12.88
C GLU A 120 -10.29 14.40 12.70
N GLY A 121 -11.16 14.33 13.69
CA GLY A 121 -12.35 15.16 13.70
C GLY A 121 -13.12 15.12 15.02
N VAL A 122 -14.21 15.88 15.03
CA VAL A 122 -15.15 16.01 16.14
C VAL A 122 -16.53 15.66 15.61
N THR A 123 -17.17 14.65 16.20
CA THR A 123 -18.49 14.17 15.74
C THR A 123 -19.62 15.00 16.35
N GLU A 124 -19.48 15.41 17.62
CA GLU A 124 -20.47 16.22 18.32
C GLU A 124 -19.78 17.16 19.32
N THR A 125 -20.21 18.42 19.32
CA THR A 125 -19.99 19.37 20.42
C THR A 125 -21.35 19.59 21.08
N PRO A 126 -21.54 19.38 22.39
CA PRO A 126 -22.81 19.68 23.02
C PRO A 126 -23.18 21.16 22.77
N ALA A 127 -24.37 21.42 22.22
CA ALA A 127 -24.89 22.78 22.09
C ALA A 127 -25.33 23.31 23.47
N ALA A 128 -24.92 24.53 23.78
CA ALA A 128 -25.00 25.17 25.09
C ALA A 128 -26.28 25.98 25.29
N GLU A 129 -26.85 26.00 26.51
CA GLU A 129 -27.59 27.16 27.04
C GLU A 129 -27.31 27.26 28.56
N ASP A 130 -26.64 28.35 28.95
CA ASP A 130 -26.38 28.85 30.30
C ASP A 130 -25.60 27.98 31.31
N GLN A 131 -24.40 28.47 31.65
CA GLN A 131 -23.62 28.14 32.87
C GLN A 131 -22.70 26.92 32.92
N VAL A 132 -22.15 26.43 31.81
CA VAL A 132 -21.01 25.49 31.88
C VAL A 132 -19.82 26.07 31.11
N SER A 133 -18.75 26.42 31.83
CA SER A 133 -17.47 26.78 31.24
C SER A 133 -17.09 25.75 30.17
N ALA A 134 -16.65 26.18 28.99
CA ALA A 134 -16.23 25.32 27.88
C ALA A 134 -15.18 24.25 28.27
N ALA A 135 -14.52 24.41 29.42
CA ALA A 135 -13.62 23.42 30.02
C ALA A 135 -14.32 22.17 30.59
N ALA A 136 -15.65 22.19 30.77
CA ALA A 136 -16.42 21.12 31.42
C ALA A 136 -17.35 20.33 30.49
N SER A 137 -17.51 20.74 29.24
CA SER A 137 -18.29 19.98 28.24
C SER A 137 -17.49 18.80 27.69
N THR A 138 -18.12 17.63 27.65
CA THR A 138 -17.57 16.45 26.99
C THR A 138 -17.63 16.62 25.48
N VAL A 139 -16.54 16.34 24.78
CA VAL A 139 -16.45 16.41 23.31
C VAL A 139 -16.15 15.02 22.76
N THR A 140 -16.94 14.57 21.78
CA THR A 140 -16.71 13.30 21.07
C THR A 140 -15.82 13.55 19.86
N ARG A 141 -14.70 12.86 19.80
CA ARG A 141 -13.63 12.99 18.81
C ARG A 141 -13.38 11.65 18.12
N TRP A 142 -12.71 11.72 16.99
CA TRP A 142 -12.14 10.56 16.32
C TRP A 142 -10.76 10.88 15.74
N ALA A 143 -9.93 9.85 15.61
CA ALA A 143 -8.66 9.90 14.91
C ALA A 143 -8.48 8.59 14.13
N SER A 144 -7.91 8.68 12.92
CA SER A 144 -7.69 7.52 12.07
C SER A 144 -6.30 7.50 11.47
N HIS A 145 -5.82 6.30 11.18
CA HIS A 145 -4.56 6.04 10.51
C HIS A 145 -4.82 5.09 9.35
N THR A 146 -4.40 5.46 8.14
CA THR A 146 -4.67 4.70 6.92
C THR A 146 -3.37 4.41 6.18
N HIS A 147 -3.17 3.16 5.80
CA HIS A 147 -2.16 2.75 4.81
C HIS A 147 -2.85 2.52 3.48
N THR A 148 -2.24 2.96 2.39
CA THR A 148 -2.76 2.79 1.03
C THR A 148 -1.63 2.44 0.09
N ASP A 149 -1.78 1.33 -0.63
CA ASP A 149 -0.83 0.91 -1.65
C ASP A 149 -1.37 1.28 -3.03
N LYS A 150 -0.48 1.82 -3.88
CA LYS A 150 -0.80 2.26 -5.23
C LYS A 150 0.18 1.68 -6.23
N LEU A 151 -0.32 1.26 -7.39
CA LEU A 151 0.48 0.90 -8.56
C LEU A 151 0.12 1.84 -9.72
N LEU A 152 1.09 2.56 -10.27
CA LEU A 152 0.91 3.59 -11.30
C LEU A 152 -0.19 4.60 -10.95
N GLY A 153 -0.31 4.93 -9.65
CA GLY A 153 -1.33 5.85 -9.13
C GLY A 153 -2.72 5.23 -8.88
N VAL A 154 -2.96 3.99 -9.33
CA VAL A 154 -4.18 3.22 -9.04
C VAL A 154 -4.09 2.64 -7.63
N LYS A 155 -5.08 2.93 -6.77
CA LYS A 155 -5.17 2.35 -5.43
C LYS A 155 -5.57 0.88 -5.54
N ILE A 156 -4.77 -0.01 -4.95
CA ILE A 156 -5.01 -1.45 -5.03
C ILE A 156 -5.42 -2.06 -3.68
N SER A 157 -4.98 -1.44 -2.58
CA SER A 157 -5.32 -1.88 -1.23
C SER A 157 -5.30 -0.70 -0.26
N ALA A 158 -6.05 -0.83 0.83
CA ALA A 158 -5.87 0.04 1.99
C ALA A 158 -6.28 -0.66 3.28
N THR A 159 -5.66 -0.26 4.39
CA THR A 159 -6.07 -0.61 5.76
C THR A 159 -6.23 0.66 6.58
N LYS A 160 -7.38 0.80 7.23
CA LYS A 160 -7.74 1.96 8.06
C LYS A 160 -8.16 1.49 9.45
N VAL A 161 -7.54 2.05 10.47
CA VAL A 161 -8.01 1.92 11.86
C VAL A 161 -8.44 3.29 12.36
N THR A 162 -9.59 3.35 13.02
CA THR A 162 -10.15 4.58 13.62
C THR A 162 -10.42 4.36 15.09
N THR A 163 -9.93 5.28 15.93
CA THR A 163 -10.32 5.38 17.34
C THR A 163 -11.37 6.47 17.52
N ASN A 164 -12.43 6.16 18.26
CA ASN A 164 -13.50 7.09 18.63
C ASN A 164 -13.44 7.29 20.15
N TYR A 165 -13.52 8.52 20.65
CA TYR A 165 -13.31 8.77 22.07
C TYR A 165 -13.94 10.07 22.56
N GLN A 166 -14.03 10.20 23.88
CA GLN A 166 -14.56 11.38 24.56
C GLN A 166 -13.48 12.06 25.38
N THR A 167 -13.50 13.38 25.37
CA THR A 167 -12.56 14.22 26.12
C THR A 167 -13.31 15.24 26.98
N LYS A 168 -12.76 15.56 28.15
CA LYS A 168 -13.23 16.64 29.02
C LYS A 168 -12.02 17.47 29.45
N GLY A 169 -11.96 18.72 28.98
CA GLY A 169 -10.75 19.52 29.12
C GLY A 169 -9.58 18.85 28.40
N LYS A 170 -8.50 18.53 29.12
CA LYS A 170 -7.32 17.83 28.58
C LYS A 170 -7.34 16.32 28.74
N ASN A 171 -8.36 15.78 29.41
CA ASN A 171 -8.38 14.37 29.78
C ASN A 171 -9.24 13.61 28.78
N THR A 172 -8.71 12.49 28.28
CA THR A 172 -9.53 11.47 27.62
C THR A 172 -10.28 10.70 28.69
N THR A 173 -11.61 10.70 28.59
CA THR A 173 -12.47 10.13 29.64
C THR A 173 -13.05 8.78 29.26
N LYS A 174 -13.14 8.47 27.97
CA LYS A 174 -13.73 7.23 27.47
C LYS A 174 -13.24 6.94 26.05
N VAL A 175 -12.93 5.67 25.75
CA VAL A 175 -12.84 5.17 24.38
C VAL A 175 -14.17 4.52 24.01
N LEU A 176 -14.66 4.85 22.82
CA LEU A 176 -15.85 4.29 22.20
C LEU A 176 -15.41 3.22 21.19
N PRO A 177 -16.33 2.35 20.72
CA PRO A 177 -15.97 1.35 19.72
C PRO A 177 -15.23 1.96 18.53
N GLY A 178 -14.05 1.42 18.26
CA GLY A 178 -13.23 1.75 17.10
C GLY A 178 -13.70 0.99 15.86
N THR A 179 -13.05 1.26 14.74
CA THR A 179 -13.29 0.53 13.50
C THR A 179 -11.98 0.11 12.85
N ALA A 180 -12.03 -1.04 12.17
CA ALA A 180 -11.03 -1.50 11.24
C ALA A 180 -11.74 -1.69 9.89
N GLN A 181 -11.18 -1.13 8.82
CA GLN A 181 -11.73 -1.18 7.47
C GLN A 181 -10.60 -1.44 6.48
N SER A 182 -10.88 -2.24 5.46
CA SER A 182 -9.93 -2.50 4.39
C SER A 182 -10.61 -2.77 3.06
N TYR A 183 -9.85 -2.66 1.99
CA TYR A 183 -10.14 -3.27 0.71
C TYR A 183 -8.85 -3.79 0.10
N GLU A 184 -8.99 -4.77 -0.79
CA GLU A 184 -7.88 -5.46 -1.44
C GLU A 184 -8.31 -5.92 -2.83
N TYR A 185 -7.60 -5.45 -3.86
CA TYR A 185 -7.86 -5.73 -5.28
C TYR A 185 -6.68 -6.43 -5.96
N ILE A 186 -5.68 -6.87 -5.20
CA ILE A 186 -4.60 -7.71 -5.71
C ILE A 186 -5.15 -9.11 -6.03
N PRO A 187 -4.94 -9.63 -7.26
CA PRO A 187 -5.35 -10.98 -7.64
C PRO A 187 -4.75 -12.06 -6.73
N GLY A 188 -5.60 -12.94 -6.20
CA GLY A 188 -5.17 -14.04 -5.34
C GLY A 188 -4.70 -13.61 -3.95
N CYS A 189 -4.93 -12.34 -3.57
CA CYS A 189 -4.76 -11.89 -2.20
C CYS A 189 -6.05 -12.03 -1.39
N SER A 190 -5.88 -12.23 -0.09
CA SER A 190 -6.93 -12.04 0.89
C SER A 190 -6.40 -11.19 2.04
N LEU A 191 -7.24 -10.30 2.55
CA LEU A 191 -6.93 -9.41 3.65
C LEU A 191 -8.09 -9.46 4.65
N SER A 192 -7.76 -9.64 5.92
CA SER A 192 -8.73 -9.68 7.01
C SER A 192 -8.13 -9.05 8.27
N HIS A 193 -8.96 -8.79 9.27
CA HIS A 193 -8.50 -8.34 10.57
C HIS A 193 -9.07 -9.17 11.70
N GLY A 194 -8.35 -9.18 12.81
CA GLY A 194 -8.77 -9.75 14.08
C GLY A 194 -9.74 -8.85 14.85
N VAL A 195 -9.82 -9.08 16.14
CA VAL A 195 -10.60 -8.24 17.06
C VAL A 195 -10.03 -6.82 17.05
N VAL A 196 -10.90 -5.84 17.26
CA VAL A 196 -10.53 -4.45 17.47
C VAL A 196 -10.42 -4.24 18.98
N ASP A 197 -9.22 -3.93 19.46
CA ASP A 197 -8.93 -3.67 20.86
C ASP A 197 -8.90 -2.18 21.14
N GLU A 198 -9.49 -1.75 22.26
CA GLU A 198 -9.63 -0.33 22.62
C GLU A 198 -9.27 -0.10 24.09
N TRP A 199 -8.50 0.95 24.36
CA TRP A 199 -8.15 1.32 25.75
C TRP A 199 -7.69 2.77 25.85
N ILE A 200 -7.66 3.31 27.07
CA ILE A 200 -6.97 4.57 27.39
C ILE A 200 -5.58 4.21 27.90
N SER A 201 -4.51 4.80 27.33
CA SER A 201 -3.16 4.60 27.85
C SER A 201 -3.03 5.17 29.26
N ALA A 202 -2.16 4.59 30.09
CA ALA A 202 -1.90 5.11 31.43
C ALA A 202 -1.41 6.57 31.43
N GLU A 203 -1.62 7.24 32.56
CA GLU A 203 -1.06 8.56 32.84
C GLU A 203 0.47 8.57 32.62
N PRO A 204 1.05 9.69 32.15
CA PRO A 204 0.40 10.99 31.91
C PRO A 204 -0.12 11.17 30.48
N ALA A 205 -0.05 10.14 29.64
CA ALA A 205 -0.37 10.27 28.22
C ALA A 205 -1.88 10.31 27.96
N ASP A 206 -2.68 9.51 28.67
CA ASP A 206 -4.14 9.48 28.59
C ASP A 206 -4.70 9.48 27.15
N ASN A 207 -4.03 8.81 26.22
CA ASN A 207 -4.46 8.73 24.83
C ASN A 207 -5.53 7.64 24.69
N ALA A 208 -6.60 7.92 23.96
CA ALA A 208 -7.49 6.90 23.43
C ALA A 208 -6.75 6.09 22.36
N GLN A 209 -6.81 4.78 22.45
CA GLN A 209 -6.09 3.86 21.57
C GLN A 209 -7.09 2.89 20.93
N THR A 210 -6.85 2.59 19.65
CA THR A 210 -7.51 1.47 18.95
C THR A 210 -6.46 0.69 18.18
N GLU A 211 -6.52 -0.63 18.25
CA GLU A 211 -5.62 -1.56 17.58
C GLU A 211 -6.37 -2.70 16.92
N THR A 212 -5.83 -3.22 15.82
CA THR A 212 -6.18 -4.54 15.32
C THR A 212 -4.96 -5.23 14.71
N ILE A 213 -5.07 -6.53 14.49
CA ILE A 213 -4.10 -7.32 13.73
C ILE A 213 -4.71 -7.61 12.36
N TRP A 214 -4.06 -7.14 11.31
CA TRP A 214 -4.32 -7.53 9.94
C TRP A 214 -3.61 -8.84 9.64
N THR A 215 -4.28 -9.72 8.92
CA THR A 215 -3.69 -10.92 8.33
C THR A 215 -3.94 -10.86 6.83
N ALA A 216 -2.87 -11.00 6.05
CA ALA A 216 -2.98 -11.14 4.61
C ALA A 216 -2.24 -12.38 4.11
N ASP A 217 -2.80 -12.96 3.05
CA ASP A 217 -2.21 -14.02 2.25
C ASP A 217 -2.23 -13.55 0.80
N CYS A 218 -1.04 -13.43 0.21
CA CYS A 218 -0.80 -12.85 -1.10
C CYS A 218 0.28 -13.63 -1.83
N ALA A 219 -0.07 -14.21 -2.98
CA ALA A 219 0.87 -14.87 -3.89
C ALA A 219 1.78 -15.91 -3.18
N GLY A 220 1.23 -16.68 -2.23
CA GLY A 220 1.95 -17.72 -1.50
C GLY A 220 2.83 -17.21 -0.35
N SER A 221 2.70 -15.93 0.01
CA SER A 221 3.30 -15.32 1.21
C SER A 221 2.18 -14.86 2.14
N SER A 222 2.32 -15.11 3.44
CA SER A 222 1.43 -14.58 4.46
C SER A 222 2.19 -13.66 5.39
N TRP A 223 1.52 -12.64 5.89
CA TRP A 223 2.05 -11.72 6.89
C TRP A 223 0.93 -11.29 7.83
N ASP A 224 1.33 -11.02 9.07
CA ASP A 224 0.48 -10.38 10.05
C ASP A 224 1.01 -8.96 10.31
N GLY A 225 0.11 -8.01 10.56
CA GLY A 225 0.47 -6.63 10.83
C GLY A 225 -0.41 -6.01 11.88
N ARG A 226 0.20 -5.48 12.94
CA ARG A 226 -0.49 -4.70 13.97
C ARG A 226 -0.63 -3.27 13.48
N GLN A 227 -1.87 -2.82 13.29
CA GLN A 227 -2.16 -1.41 13.05
C GLN A 227 -2.75 -0.80 14.32
N ARG A 228 -2.22 0.35 14.72
CA ARG A 228 -2.67 1.10 15.90
C ARG A 228 -2.84 2.56 15.54
N VAL A 229 -3.82 3.20 16.16
CA VAL A 229 -4.01 4.66 16.13
C VAL A 229 -4.32 5.16 17.53
N TRP A 230 -3.89 6.37 17.86
CA TRP A 230 -4.24 7.02 19.09
C TRP A 230 -4.41 8.53 18.98
N GLY A 231 -5.29 9.04 19.82
CA GLY A 231 -5.62 10.46 19.91
C GLY A 231 -5.88 10.91 21.33
N ASP A 232 -5.89 12.23 21.53
CA ASP A 232 -6.20 12.88 22.80
C ASP A 232 -7.05 14.14 22.58
N TYR A 233 -7.15 15.01 23.60
CA TYR A 233 -7.89 16.27 23.49
C TYR A 233 -7.45 17.19 22.34
N ARG A 234 -6.26 16.98 21.76
CA ARG A 234 -5.70 17.70 20.61
C ARG A 234 -6.09 17.07 19.27
N GLY A 235 -6.64 15.86 19.25
CA GLY A 235 -6.93 15.13 18.02
C GLY A 235 -6.03 13.90 17.84
N TYR A 236 -5.63 13.60 16.62
CA TYR A 236 -4.65 12.57 16.29
C TYR A 236 -3.30 12.88 16.94
N VAL A 237 -2.75 11.90 17.64
CA VAL A 237 -1.44 11.99 18.27
C VAL A 237 -0.45 11.07 17.59
N GLY A 238 -0.90 9.91 17.10
CA GLY A 238 -0.03 9.00 16.35
C GLY A 238 -0.75 7.74 15.89
N GLY A 239 -0.04 6.96 15.08
CA GLY A 239 -0.49 5.69 14.53
C GLY A 239 0.64 5.01 13.78
N TYR A 240 0.54 3.70 13.62
CA TYR A 240 1.48 2.90 12.86
C TYR A 240 0.82 1.65 12.30
N ILE A 241 1.44 1.03 11.29
CA ILE A 241 1.39 -0.40 11.06
C ILE A 241 2.77 -1.02 11.35
N LYS A 242 2.78 -2.17 11.99
CA LYS A 242 3.99 -2.95 12.23
C LYS A 242 3.77 -4.38 11.79
N VAL A 243 4.50 -4.81 10.78
CA VAL A 243 4.46 -6.16 10.24
C VAL A 243 5.27 -7.10 11.15
N PHE A 244 4.80 -8.33 11.33
CA PHE A 244 5.54 -9.41 11.98
C PHE A 244 5.25 -10.74 11.29
N ASN A 245 6.26 -11.60 11.29
CA ASN A 245 6.20 -12.97 10.77
C ASN A 245 6.04 -13.97 11.92
#